data_AF-A0A2M7XT06-F1
#
_entry.id   AF-A0A2M7XT06-F1
#
_cell.length_a   1.000
_cell.length_b   1.000
_cell.length_c   1.000
_cell.angle_alpha   90.00
_cell.angle_beta   90.00
_cell.angle_gamma   90.00
#
_symmetry.space_group_name_H-M   'P 1'
#
loop_
_entity.id
_entity.type
_entity.pdbx_description
1 polymer ?
#
loop_
_entity_poly.entity_id
_entity_poly.type
_entity_poly.pdbx_seq_one_letter_code
_entity_poly.pdbx_strand_id
1 'polypeptide(L)'
;LPAPEANDNPFGYKFSWSPKGVLLAGKNDAHFLKNGERVDVAGADLFQHHWDVTLPDGTVFEGYPNRDSLAYITTYGLEGVRTMFRGTLRNANWCDTMDIIKKMGFLGDNILALGNEFSMRYLSATLMGLPEENLEEKVAESFDISIAGQIMETLNWLGLFDPKTREWNHPTAIDCLTEVMLSKMSYQPGERDMVILHHEFEAEFAFGKKKFLSTLIDY
;
A
#
# COMPACT_ATOMS: atom_id res chain seq x y z
N LEU A 1 11.39 3.70 -0.91
CA LEU A 1 10.54 4.90 -0.71
C LEU A 1 11.25 6.07 -1.39
N PRO A 2 10.59 7.19 -1.73
CA PRO A 2 11.34 8.40 -2.08
C PRO A 2 12.21 8.82 -0.90
N ALA A 3 13.39 9.36 -1.17
CA ALA A 3 14.14 10.12 -0.17
C ALA A 3 13.27 11.30 0.32
N PRO A 4 13.44 11.80 1.56
CA PRO A 4 12.60 12.86 2.12
C PRO A 4 12.46 14.09 1.20
N GLU A 5 13.53 14.50 0.52
CA GLU A 5 13.49 15.64 -0.41
C GLU A 5 12.74 15.36 -1.72
N ALA A 6 12.58 14.09 -2.10
CA ALA A 6 11.83 13.65 -3.28
C ALA A 6 10.41 13.16 -2.92
N ASN A 7 10.03 13.25 -1.64
CA ASN A 7 8.72 12.83 -1.12
C ASN A 7 7.70 13.97 -1.26
N ASP A 8 7.30 14.23 -2.50
CA ASP A 8 6.61 15.45 -2.93
C ASP A 8 5.18 15.22 -3.45
N ASN A 9 4.64 14.02 -3.26
CA ASN A 9 3.29 13.66 -3.70
C ASN A 9 2.42 13.12 -2.56
N PRO A 10 1.09 13.21 -2.66
CA PRO A 10 0.18 12.82 -1.57
C PRO A 10 0.23 11.33 -1.17
N PHE A 11 0.70 10.45 -2.05
CA PHE A 11 0.89 9.02 -1.71
C PHE A 11 2.13 8.76 -0.86
N GLY A 12 3.04 9.73 -0.82
CA GLY A 12 4.37 9.56 -0.27
C GLY A 12 5.15 8.41 -0.92
N TYR A 13 4.95 8.15 -2.22
CA TYR A 13 5.55 7.01 -2.90
C TYR A 13 5.95 7.36 -4.34
N LYS A 14 7.06 6.76 -4.79
CA LYS A 14 7.49 6.78 -6.18
C LYS A 14 7.95 5.38 -6.59
N PHE A 15 7.66 4.98 -7.82
CA PHE A 15 8.01 3.64 -8.34
C PHE A 15 9.49 3.59 -8.73
N SER A 16 10.26 2.76 -8.04
CA SER A 16 11.62 2.35 -8.43
C SER A 16 11.67 0.96 -9.10
N TRP A 17 10.51 0.28 -9.17
CA TRP A 17 10.37 -1.06 -9.75
C TRP A 17 8.94 -1.27 -10.29
N SER A 18 8.65 -2.46 -10.81
CA SER A 18 7.37 -2.80 -11.47
C SER A 18 6.13 -2.34 -10.67
N PRO A 19 5.38 -1.33 -11.16
CA PRO A 19 4.20 -0.79 -10.46
C PRO A 19 3.09 -1.80 -10.32
N LYS A 20 2.82 -2.59 -11.37
CA LYS A 20 1.84 -3.68 -11.31
C LYS A 20 2.23 -4.72 -10.26
N GLY A 21 3.52 -4.97 -10.07
CA GLY A 21 4.02 -5.82 -8.99
C GLY A 21 3.71 -5.27 -7.60
N VAL A 22 3.88 -3.95 -7.37
CA VAL A 22 3.49 -3.28 -6.12
C VAL A 22 1.99 -3.45 -5.86
N LEU A 23 1.16 -3.21 -6.88
CA LEU A 23 -0.29 -3.27 -6.76
C LEU A 23 -0.81 -4.69 -6.52
N LEU A 24 -0.27 -5.67 -7.26
CA LEU A 24 -0.59 -7.09 -7.06
C LEU A 24 -0.10 -7.59 -5.70
N ALA A 25 1.00 -7.05 -5.17
CA ALA A 25 1.46 -7.40 -3.83
C ALA A 25 0.41 -7.07 -2.77
N GLY A 26 -0.38 -6.00 -2.99
CA GLY A 26 -1.51 -5.62 -2.16
C GLY A 26 -2.69 -6.59 -2.19
N LYS A 27 -2.67 -7.65 -3.01
CA LYS A 27 -3.70 -8.72 -3.04
C LYS A 27 -3.33 -9.95 -2.22
N ASN A 28 -2.09 -10.07 -1.76
CA ASN A 28 -1.65 -11.29 -1.07
C ASN A 28 -2.20 -11.38 0.35
N ASP A 29 -2.53 -12.60 0.76
CA ASP A 29 -2.71 -12.93 2.17
C ASP A 29 -1.38 -12.75 2.93
N ALA A 30 -1.49 -12.55 4.24
CA ALA A 30 -0.35 -12.52 5.13
C ALA A 30 -0.58 -13.38 6.37
N HIS A 31 0.49 -14.03 6.84
CA HIS A 31 0.45 -14.91 8.00
C HIS A 31 1.63 -14.57 8.91
N PHE A 32 1.38 -14.38 10.19
CA PHE A 32 2.44 -14.10 11.15
C PHE A 32 2.08 -14.63 12.54
N LEU A 33 3.07 -14.64 13.43
CA LEU A 33 2.89 -15.07 14.81
C LEU A 33 2.99 -13.84 15.71
N LYS A 34 2.05 -13.68 16.65
CA LYS A 34 2.06 -12.60 17.63
C LYS A 34 1.68 -13.16 19.00
N ASN A 35 2.58 -13.01 19.98
CA ASN A 35 2.37 -13.45 21.36
C ASN A 35 2.05 -14.95 21.57
N GLY A 36 2.39 -15.79 20.61
CA GLY A 36 2.10 -17.23 20.57
C GLY A 36 0.86 -17.58 19.76
N GLU A 37 0.15 -16.59 19.22
CA GLU A 37 -1.05 -16.78 18.42
C GLU A 37 -0.74 -16.54 16.95
N ARG A 38 -1.24 -17.45 16.10
CA ARG A 38 -1.18 -17.28 14.65
C ARG A 38 -2.22 -16.24 14.24
N VAL A 39 -1.80 -15.28 13.45
CA VAL A 39 -2.65 -14.26 12.84
C VAL A 39 -2.65 -14.49 11.33
N ASP A 40 -3.85 -14.73 10.78
CA ASP A 40 -4.09 -14.88 9.35
C ASP A 40 -4.85 -13.65 8.86
N VAL A 41 -4.23 -12.90 7.94
CA VAL A 41 -4.80 -11.69 7.34
C VAL A 41 -5.15 -12.03 5.89
N ALA A 42 -6.44 -12.05 5.59
CA ALA A 42 -6.90 -12.19 4.23
C ALA A 42 -6.42 -11.00 3.40
N GLY A 43 -6.06 -11.24 2.15
CA GLY A 43 -5.58 -10.20 1.26
C GLY A 43 -6.55 -9.03 1.20
N ALA A 44 -7.86 -9.30 1.15
CA ALA A 44 -8.92 -8.29 1.17
C ALA A 44 -8.77 -7.24 2.28
N ASP A 45 -8.28 -7.65 3.45
CA ASP A 45 -8.15 -6.82 4.66
C ASP A 45 -6.70 -6.41 4.94
N LEU A 46 -5.76 -6.70 4.03
CA LEU A 46 -4.32 -6.51 4.23
C LEU A 46 -3.97 -5.09 4.72
N PHE A 47 -4.51 -4.08 4.05
CA PHE A 47 -4.22 -2.69 4.35
C PHE A 47 -4.98 -2.16 5.56
N GLN A 48 -5.97 -2.89 6.10
CA GLN A 48 -6.59 -2.54 7.39
C GLN A 48 -5.74 -3.04 8.57
N HIS A 49 -4.81 -3.96 8.33
CA HIS A 49 -3.90 -4.49 9.32
C HIS A 49 -2.56 -3.75 9.29
N HIS A 50 -2.56 -2.46 9.62
CA HIS A 50 -1.36 -1.62 9.66
C HIS A 50 -1.22 -0.86 10.97
N TRP A 51 -0.01 -0.38 11.26
CA TRP A 51 0.31 0.40 12.46
C TRP A 51 1.56 1.26 12.26
N ASP A 52 1.74 2.24 13.13
CA ASP A 52 2.94 3.07 13.17
C ASP A 52 4.18 2.27 13.61
N VAL A 53 5.25 2.42 12.83
CA VAL A 53 6.59 1.90 13.10
C VAL A 53 7.53 3.09 13.24
N THR A 54 7.99 3.33 14.47
CA THR A 54 8.95 4.39 14.79
C THR A 54 10.37 3.85 14.70
N LEU A 55 11.18 4.42 13.81
CA LEU A 55 12.61 4.12 13.72
C LEU A 55 13.40 4.75 14.88
N PRO A 56 14.65 4.31 15.14
CA PRO A 56 15.47 4.85 16.22
C PRO A 56 15.77 6.36 16.13
N ASP A 57 15.71 6.94 14.93
CA ASP A 57 15.89 8.39 14.71
C ASP A 57 14.60 9.20 14.95
N GLY A 58 13.50 8.53 15.31
CA GLY A 58 12.19 9.14 15.57
C GLY A 58 11.30 9.24 14.34
N THR A 59 11.78 8.87 13.15
CA THR A 59 10.96 8.84 11.94
C THR A 59 9.84 7.80 12.06
N VAL A 60 8.62 8.14 11.66
CA VAL A 60 7.45 7.27 11.73
C VAL A 60 7.00 6.86 10.32
N PHE A 61 6.76 5.57 10.14
CA PHE A 61 6.19 4.96 8.93
C PHE A 61 4.98 4.11 9.28
N GLU A 62 4.12 3.83 8.31
CA GLU A 62 3.14 2.76 8.41
C GLU A 62 3.81 1.42 8.08
N GLY A 63 3.54 0.39 8.88
CA GLY A 63 3.94 -0.99 8.63
C GLY A 63 2.71 -1.88 8.44
N TYR A 64 2.69 -2.67 7.37
CA TYR A 64 1.69 -3.73 7.16
C TYR A 64 2.35 -5.10 6.92
N PRO A 65 1.68 -6.22 7.25
CA PRO A 65 2.19 -7.57 7.05
C PRO A 65 2.60 -7.87 5.59
N ASN A 66 3.66 -8.67 5.41
CA ASN A 66 4.13 -9.03 4.08
C ASN A 66 4.20 -10.55 3.91
N ARG A 67 3.20 -11.12 3.20
CA ARG A 67 3.10 -12.55 2.89
C ARG A 67 3.21 -13.40 4.17
N ASP A 68 3.73 -14.61 4.03
CA ASP A 68 3.98 -15.51 5.14
C ASP A 68 5.30 -15.18 5.86
N SER A 69 5.20 -14.94 7.17
CA SER A 69 6.31 -14.76 8.10
C SER A 69 6.67 -16.05 8.85
N LEU A 70 5.76 -17.02 8.93
CA LEU A 70 5.93 -18.26 9.70
C LEU A 70 7.03 -19.15 9.14
N ALA A 71 7.19 -19.17 7.81
CA ALA A 71 8.27 -19.90 7.14
C ALA A 71 9.68 -19.50 7.63
N TYR A 72 9.82 -18.27 8.14
CA TYR A 72 11.10 -17.76 8.62
C TYR A 72 11.47 -18.27 10.02
N ILE A 73 10.53 -18.83 10.78
CA ILE A 73 10.83 -19.49 12.07
C ILE A 73 11.84 -20.61 11.83
N THR A 74 11.56 -21.52 10.90
CA THR A 74 12.47 -22.62 10.56
C THR A 74 13.70 -22.11 9.80
N THR A 75 13.53 -21.17 8.87
CA THR A 75 14.65 -20.63 8.07
C THR A 75 15.74 -20.03 8.94
N TYR A 76 15.37 -19.39 10.05
CA TYR A 76 16.31 -18.75 10.97
C TYR A 76 16.60 -19.57 12.24
N GLY A 77 16.04 -20.77 12.39
CA GLY A 77 16.23 -21.61 13.58
C GLY A 77 15.69 -20.96 14.86
N LEU A 78 14.50 -20.37 14.78
CA LEU A 78 13.83 -19.62 15.85
C LEU A 78 12.68 -20.42 16.47
N GLU A 79 12.81 -21.74 16.55
CA GLU A 79 11.77 -22.60 17.12
C GLU A 79 11.40 -22.16 18.54
N GLY A 80 10.09 -22.07 18.82
CA GLY A 80 9.56 -21.62 20.11
C GLY A 80 9.45 -20.09 20.27
N VAL A 81 9.81 -19.30 19.25
CA VAL A 81 9.57 -17.85 19.28
C VAL A 81 8.07 -17.56 19.44
N ARG A 82 7.73 -16.52 20.22
CA ARG A 82 6.34 -16.12 20.45
C ARG A 82 5.82 -15.11 19.43
N THR A 83 6.70 -14.38 18.77
CA THR A 83 6.32 -13.39 17.77
C THR A 83 7.30 -13.50 16.60
N MET A 84 6.75 -13.66 15.39
CA MET A 84 7.52 -13.65 14.15
C MET A 84 6.74 -12.86 13.11
N PHE A 85 7.29 -11.72 12.73
CA PHE A 85 6.64 -10.77 11.84
C PHE A 85 7.63 -10.24 10.81
N ARG A 86 7.19 -10.17 9.56
CA ARG A 86 7.85 -9.43 8.49
C ARG A 86 6.81 -8.55 7.81
N GLY A 87 7.14 -7.27 7.68
CA GLY A 87 6.24 -6.27 7.11
C GLY A 87 6.87 -5.48 5.98
N THR A 88 6.10 -4.52 5.49
CA THR A 88 6.53 -3.53 4.51
C THR A 88 6.27 -2.14 5.07
N LEU A 89 7.26 -1.26 4.99
CA LEU A 89 7.16 0.13 5.42
C LEU A 89 6.65 1.04 4.30
N ARG A 90 5.77 1.99 4.65
CA ARG A 90 5.25 3.03 3.77
C ARG A 90 5.13 4.37 4.52
N ASN A 91 5.10 5.46 3.75
CA ASN A 91 4.76 6.76 4.30
C ASN A 91 3.28 6.80 4.70
N ALA A 92 2.94 7.75 5.56
CA ALA A 92 1.59 7.91 6.09
C ALA A 92 0.51 8.03 5.00
N ASN A 93 -0.69 7.55 5.32
CA ASN A 93 -1.89 7.46 4.48
C ASN A 93 -1.79 6.47 3.31
N TRP A 94 -0.70 5.71 3.17
CA TRP A 94 -0.59 4.71 2.11
C TRP A 94 -1.63 3.61 2.29
N CYS A 95 -1.71 3.02 3.49
CA CYS A 95 -2.53 1.84 3.72
C CYS A 95 -4.02 2.18 3.55
N ASP A 96 -4.50 3.24 4.20
CA ASP A 96 -5.91 3.65 4.11
C ASP A 96 -6.31 4.03 2.68
N THR A 97 -5.44 4.75 1.95
CA THR A 97 -5.70 5.10 0.54
C THR A 97 -5.75 3.85 -0.34
N MET A 98 -4.81 2.92 -0.16
CA MET A 98 -4.78 1.69 -0.94
C MET A 98 -5.92 0.73 -0.60
N ASP A 99 -6.38 0.70 0.65
CA ASP A 99 -7.58 -0.05 1.06
C ASP A 99 -8.81 0.43 0.30
N ILE A 100 -9.00 1.74 0.17
CA ILE A 100 -10.11 2.33 -0.58
C ILE A 100 -9.99 2.03 -2.07
N ILE A 101 -8.83 2.26 -2.68
CA ILE A 101 -8.58 1.92 -4.10
C ILE A 101 -8.91 0.45 -4.37
N LYS A 102 -8.54 -0.43 -3.42
CA LYS A 102 -8.85 -1.85 -3.51
C LYS A 102 -10.35 -2.13 -3.40
N LYS A 103 -11.03 -1.54 -2.42
CA LYS A 103 -12.48 -1.70 -2.21
C LYS A 103 -13.31 -1.10 -3.37
N MET A 104 -12.80 -0.06 -4.02
CA MET A 104 -13.35 0.47 -5.28
C MET A 104 -13.21 -0.52 -6.46
N GLY A 105 -12.43 -1.60 -6.34
CA GLY A 105 -12.28 -2.63 -7.36
C GLY A 105 -11.10 -2.45 -8.32
N PHE A 106 -10.23 -1.46 -8.10
CA PHE A 106 -9.14 -1.16 -9.04
C PHE A 106 -8.04 -2.23 -9.13
N LEU A 107 -7.97 -3.17 -8.19
CA LEU A 107 -7.00 -4.28 -8.25
C LEU A 107 -7.50 -5.49 -9.07
N GLY A 108 -8.63 -5.32 -9.77
CA GLY A 108 -9.17 -6.30 -10.72
C GLY A 108 -8.31 -6.45 -11.97
N ASP A 109 -8.05 -7.70 -12.36
CA ASP A 109 -7.22 -8.12 -13.49
C ASP A 109 -8.04 -8.77 -14.62
N ASN A 110 -9.37 -8.67 -14.56
CA ASN A 110 -10.25 -9.05 -15.66
C ASN A 110 -10.29 -7.93 -16.71
N ILE A 111 -10.34 -8.31 -17.99
CA ILE A 111 -10.53 -7.35 -19.09
C ILE A 111 -11.85 -6.62 -18.90
N LEU A 112 -11.81 -5.29 -18.99
CA LEU A 112 -12.97 -4.44 -18.84
C LEU A 112 -13.90 -4.56 -20.05
N ALA A 113 -15.19 -4.79 -19.81
CA ALA A 113 -16.22 -4.78 -20.84
C ALA A 113 -16.71 -3.35 -21.17
N LEU A 114 -15.80 -2.38 -21.21
CA LEU A 114 -16.09 -0.95 -21.42
C LEU A 114 -15.59 -0.44 -22.78
N GLY A 115 -15.06 -1.32 -23.62
CA GLY A 115 -14.29 -0.94 -24.79
C GLY A 115 -12.91 -0.39 -24.42
N ASN A 116 -12.32 0.36 -25.35
CA ASN A 116 -10.96 0.89 -25.21
C ASN A 116 -10.93 2.41 -25.03
N GLU A 117 -12.07 3.09 -24.95
CA GLU A 117 -12.11 4.55 -24.85
C GLU A 117 -13.08 4.97 -23.73
N PHE A 118 -12.53 5.45 -22.62
CA PHE A 118 -13.31 5.90 -21.46
C PHE A 118 -12.48 6.78 -20.52
N SER A 119 -13.14 7.50 -19.62
CA SER A 119 -12.52 8.34 -18.58
C SER A 119 -12.28 7.56 -17.28
N MET A 120 -11.38 8.05 -16.41
CA MET A 120 -11.20 7.44 -15.09
C MET A 120 -12.44 7.59 -14.22
N ARG A 121 -13.16 8.71 -14.33
CA ARG A 121 -14.46 8.91 -13.66
C ARG A 121 -15.45 7.79 -14.02
N TYR A 122 -15.60 7.50 -15.31
CA TYR A 122 -16.51 6.46 -15.78
C TYR A 122 -16.10 5.07 -15.27
N LEU A 123 -14.80 4.77 -15.27
CA LEU A 123 -14.29 3.52 -14.70
C LEU A 123 -14.58 3.43 -13.19
N SER A 124 -14.26 4.47 -12.41
CA SER A 124 -14.54 4.53 -10.96
C SER A 124 -16.01 4.31 -10.65
N ALA A 125 -16.90 5.03 -11.35
CA ALA A 125 -18.34 4.88 -11.24
C ALA A 125 -18.78 3.44 -11.54
N THR A 126 -18.28 2.86 -12.63
CA THR A 126 -18.63 1.51 -13.07
C THR A 126 -18.18 0.44 -12.08
N LEU A 127 -16.95 0.51 -11.57
CA LEU A 127 -16.44 -0.47 -10.61
C LEU A 127 -17.21 -0.44 -9.29
N MET A 128 -17.67 0.74 -8.88
CA MET A 128 -18.45 0.91 -7.65
C MET A 128 -19.97 0.68 -7.84
N GLY A 129 -20.45 0.55 -9.09
CA GLY A 129 -21.88 0.49 -9.38
C GLY A 129 -22.62 1.80 -9.04
N LEU A 130 -21.93 2.93 -9.16
CA LEU A 130 -22.44 4.27 -8.88
C LEU A 130 -22.64 5.08 -10.16
N PRO A 131 -23.49 6.11 -10.16
CA PRO A 131 -23.53 7.10 -11.24
C PRO A 131 -22.34 8.08 -11.17
N GLU A 132 -21.97 8.68 -12.30
CA GLU A 132 -20.82 9.62 -12.39
C GLU A 132 -21.07 10.98 -11.70
N GLU A 133 -22.33 11.38 -11.52
CA GLU A 133 -22.72 12.64 -10.88
C GLU A 133 -22.42 12.59 -9.37
N ASN A 134 -21.72 13.61 -8.86
CA ASN A 134 -21.30 13.71 -7.45
C ASN A 134 -20.60 12.43 -6.97
N LEU A 135 -19.73 11.88 -7.83
CA LEU A 135 -19.09 10.60 -7.59
C LEU A 135 -18.17 10.67 -6.35
N GLU A 136 -17.42 11.75 -6.19
CA GLU A 136 -16.54 11.99 -5.06
C GLU A 136 -17.30 11.96 -3.74
N GLU A 137 -18.45 12.63 -3.65
CA GLU A 137 -19.33 12.60 -2.47
C GLU A 137 -19.84 11.19 -2.19
N LYS A 138 -20.26 10.45 -3.23
CA LYS A 138 -20.73 9.07 -3.07
C LYS A 138 -19.61 8.11 -2.65
N VAL A 139 -18.39 8.32 -3.14
CA VAL A 139 -17.21 7.57 -2.69
C VAL A 139 -16.91 7.89 -1.23
N ALA A 140 -16.97 9.16 -0.85
CA ALA A 140 -16.77 9.59 0.52
C ALA A 140 -17.78 8.94 1.48
N GLU A 141 -19.07 8.95 1.12
CA GLU A 141 -20.14 8.30 1.88
C GLU A 141 -19.96 6.77 1.94
N SER A 142 -19.58 6.13 0.82
CA SER A 142 -19.43 4.66 0.74
C SER A 142 -18.35 4.11 1.65
N PHE A 143 -17.31 4.91 1.92
CA PHE A 143 -16.14 4.49 2.72
C PHE A 143 -16.01 5.24 4.04
N ASP A 144 -16.99 6.07 4.42
CA ASP A 144 -16.98 6.89 5.63
C ASP A 144 -15.70 7.75 5.76
N ILE A 145 -15.31 8.40 4.65
CA ILE A 145 -14.17 9.32 4.62
C ILE A 145 -14.62 10.77 4.42
N SER A 146 -13.79 11.71 4.87
CA SER A 146 -14.05 13.13 4.61
C SER A 146 -13.82 13.47 3.13
N ILE A 147 -14.81 14.11 2.50
CA ILE A 147 -14.71 14.67 1.15
C ILE A 147 -13.59 15.72 1.03
N ALA A 148 -13.29 16.43 2.13
CA ALA A 148 -12.21 17.41 2.23
C ALA A 148 -10.98 16.85 2.96
N GLY A 149 -10.87 15.53 3.08
CA GLY A 149 -9.79 14.85 3.79
C GLY A 149 -8.64 14.44 2.88
N GLN A 150 -7.49 14.15 3.49
CA GLN A 150 -6.24 13.79 2.80
C GLN A 150 -6.39 12.61 1.83
N ILE A 151 -7.19 11.60 2.19
CA ILE A 151 -7.45 10.44 1.33
C ILE A 151 -8.16 10.90 0.05
N MET A 152 -9.25 11.67 0.16
CA MET A 152 -9.99 12.15 -1.00
C MET A 152 -9.15 13.08 -1.87
N GLU A 153 -8.33 13.94 -1.27
CA GLU A 153 -7.34 14.75 -1.99
C GLU A 153 -6.35 13.87 -2.79
N THR A 154 -5.90 12.76 -2.19
CA THR A 154 -4.98 11.81 -2.82
C THR A 154 -5.62 11.07 -3.99
N LEU A 155 -6.88 10.62 -3.86
CA LEU A 155 -7.64 9.98 -4.94
C LEU A 155 -7.89 10.95 -6.12
N ASN A 156 -8.22 12.21 -5.81
CA ASN A 156 -8.37 13.28 -6.79
C ASN A 156 -7.07 13.61 -7.50
N TRP A 157 -5.98 13.80 -6.73
CA TRP A 157 -4.65 14.07 -7.27
C TRP A 157 -4.19 12.96 -8.21
N LEU A 158 -4.46 11.70 -7.85
CA LEU A 158 -4.17 10.56 -8.71
C LEU A 158 -4.96 10.63 -10.02
N GLY A 159 -6.16 11.21 -10.01
CA GLY A 159 -7.00 11.37 -11.19
C GLY A 159 -8.03 10.25 -11.35
N LEU A 160 -8.41 9.57 -10.25
CA LEU A 160 -9.45 8.53 -10.31
C LEU A 160 -10.82 9.09 -10.72
N PHE A 161 -11.03 10.39 -10.60
CA PHE A 161 -12.27 11.09 -10.95
C PHE A 161 -12.13 12.01 -12.16
N ASP A 162 -11.02 11.89 -12.93
CA ASP A 162 -10.80 12.66 -14.16
C ASP A 162 -11.88 12.31 -15.20
N PRO A 163 -12.70 13.29 -15.64
CA PRO A 163 -13.73 13.08 -16.64
C PRO A 163 -13.19 13.01 -18.08
N LYS A 164 -11.90 13.29 -18.30
CA LYS A 164 -11.32 13.27 -19.63
C LYS A 164 -11.18 11.85 -20.16
N THR A 165 -11.86 11.59 -21.27
CA THR A 165 -11.75 10.35 -22.02
C THR A 165 -10.35 10.17 -22.62
N ARG A 166 -9.85 8.93 -22.60
CA ARG A 166 -8.64 8.51 -23.30
C ARG A 166 -8.77 7.10 -23.86
N GLU A 167 -7.91 6.80 -24.81
CA GLU A 167 -7.75 5.46 -25.35
C GLU A 167 -6.88 4.58 -24.43
N TRP A 168 -7.24 3.30 -24.38
CA TRP A 168 -6.63 2.27 -23.56
C TRP A 168 -6.38 1.03 -24.41
N ASN A 169 -5.28 0.32 -24.15
CA ASN A 169 -4.97 -0.91 -24.88
C ASN A 169 -5.46 -2.14 -24.12
N HIS A 170 -6.66 -2.63 -24.44
CA HIS A 170 -7.28 -3.82 -23.84
C HIS A 170 -7.17 -3.86 -22.30
N PRO A 171 -7.64 -2.82 -21.60
CA PRO A 171 -7.29 -2.60 -20.21
C PRO A 171 -8.01 -3.56 -19.25
N THR A 172 -7.30 -3.92 -18.18
CA THR A 172 -7.91 -4.32 -16.90
C THR A 172 -7.95 -3.12 -15.96
N ALA A 173 -8.75 -3.16 -14.88
CA ALA A 173 -8.81 -2.06 -13.92
C ALA A 173 -7.43 -1.75 -13.31
N ILE A 174 -6.65 -2.78 -13.00
CA ILE A 174 -5.30 -2.63 -12.47
C ILE A 174 -4.33 -2.05 -13.50
N ASP A 175 -4.51 -2.32 -14.79
CA ASP A 175 -3.70 -1.70 -15.84
C ASP A 175 -3.99 -0.20 -15.95
N CYS A 176 -5.27 0.18 -15.90
CA CYS A 176 -5.67 1.59 -15.86
C CYS A 176 -5.07 2.33 -14.66
N LEU A 177 -5.16 1.72 -13.47
CA LEU A 177 -4.56 2.27 -12.26
C LEU A 177 -3.03 2.39 -12.38
N THR A 178 -2.37 1.34 -12.89
CA THR A 178 -0.91 1.29 -13.08
C THR A 178 -0.44 2.44 -13.97
N GLU A 179 -1.11 2.69 -15.09
CA GLU A 179 -0.75 3.77 -16.03
C GLU A 179 -0.86 5.15 -15.37
N VAL A 180 -1.97 5.41 -14.66
CA VAL A 180 -2.20 6.67 -13.95
C VAL A 180 -1.12 6.90 -12.88
N MET A 181 -0.87 5.88 -12.06
CA MET A 181 0.14 5.92 -11.01
C MET A 181 1.53 6.16 -11.59
N LEU A 182 1.91 5.46 -12.67
CA LEU A 182 3.20 5.67 -13.34
C LEU A 182 3.38 7.11 -13.84
N SER A 183 2.33 7.69 -14.43
CA SER A 183 2.40 9.05 -14.97
C SER A 183 2.62 10.12 -13.91
N LYS A 184 2.28 9.84 -12.65
CA LYS A 184 2.31 10.80 -11.53
C LYS A 184 3.36 10.49 -10.46
N MET A 185 3.80 9.23 -10.35
CA MET A 185 4.61 8.73 -9.24
C MET A 185 5.93 8.11 -9.74
N SER A 186 6.44 8.57 -10.87
CA SER A 186 7.79 8.21 -11.35
C SER A 186 8.83 9.19 -10.84
N TYR A 187 10.03 8.69 -10.53
CA TYR A 187 11.16 9.56 -10.20
C TYR A 187 11.53 10.47 -11.36
N GLN A 188 11.79 11.73 -11.05
CA GLN A 188 12.35 12.71 -11.98
C GLN A 188 13.88 12.66 -11.98
N PRO A 189 14.55 13.15 -13.04
CA PRO A 189 16.00 13.23 -13.08
C PRO A 189 16.58 13.98 -11.86
N GLY A 190 17.49 13.32 -11.14
CA GLY A 190 18.16 13.89 -9.96
C GLY A 190 17.47 13.61 -8.63
N GLU A 191 16.26 13.03 -8.66
CA GLU A 191 15.61 12.54 -7.44
C GLU A 191 16.23 11.22 -6.99
N ARG A 192 16.22 10.99 -5.68
CA ARG A 192 16.79 9.80 -5.04
C ARG A 192 15.71 8.94 -4.41
N ASP A 193 15.91 7.64 -4.46
CA ASP A 193 15.15 6.72 -3.63
C ASP A 193 15.81 6.59 -2.24
N MET A 194 15.14 5.83 -1.39
CA MET A 194 15.57 5.52 -0.04
C MET A 194 15.16 4.09 0.30
N VAL A 195 16.12 3.32 0.77
CA VAL A 195 15.92 1.96 1.28
C VAL A 195 16.01 1.99 2.80
N ILE A 196 14.99 1.41 3.45
CA ILE A 196 14.96 1.23 4.90
C ILE A 196 14.79 -0.26 5.17
N LEU A 197 15.66 -0.81 6.00
CA LEU A 197 15.51 -2.14 6.58
C LEU A 197 15.67 -2.02 8.10
N HIS A 198 14.64 -2.43 8.82
CA HIS A 198 14.62 -2.39 10.28
C HIS A 198 14.27 -3.76 10.85
N HIS A 199 15.10 -4.25 11.77
CA HIS A 199 14.86 -5.45 12.54
C HIS A 199 14.79 -5.12 14.03
N GLU A 200 13.80 -5.70 14.69
CA GLU A 200 13.63 -5.66 16.15
C GLU A 200 13.70 -7.08 16.70
N PHE A 201 14.57 -7.31 17.67
CA PHE A 201 14.70 -8.58 18.37
C PHE A 201 14.44 -8.40 19.85
N GLU A 202 13.49 -9.13 20.40
CA GLU A 202 13.33 -9.27 21.84
C GLU A 202 13.84 -10.65 22.26
N ALA A 203 14.92 -10.66 23.05
CA ALA A 203 15.54 -11.89 23.51
C ALA A 203 15.48 -11.98 25.04
N GLU A 204 15.26 -13.20 25.53
CA GLU A 204 15.23 -13.52 26.94
C GLU A 204 16.52 -14.24 27.35
N PHE A 205 17.23 -13.69 28.33
CA PHE A 205 18.44 -14.27 28.90
C PHE A 205 18.21 -14.60 30.37
N ALA A 206 19.12 -15.36 30.98
CA ALA A 206 19.07 -15.66 32.42
C ALA A 206 19.02 -14.42 33.33
N PHE A 207 19.54 -13.28 32.85
CA PHE A 207 19.53 -12.00 33.55
C PHE A 207 18.37 -11.07 33.14
N GLY A 208 17.41 -11.55 32.34
CA GLY A 208 16.22 -10.82 31.92
C GLY A 208 16.12 -10.59 30.41
N LYS A 209 15.06 -9.87 30.03
CA LYS A 209 14.76 -9.55 28.63
C LYS A 209 15.56 -8.35 28.14
N LYS A 210 16.00 -8.39 26.88
CA LYS A 210 16.65 -7.28 26.18
C LYS A 210 16.05 -7.11 24.78
N LYS A 211 16.01 -5.86 24.33
CA LYS A 211 15.63 -5.48 22.97
C LYS A 211 16.88 -5.08 22.18
N PHE A 212 17.02 -5.59 20.97
CA PHE A 212 18.08 -5.25 20.02
C PHE A 212 17.47 -4.71 18.74
N LEU A 213 18.09 -3.66 18.21
CA LEU A 213 17.65 -2.98 17.00
C LEU A 213 18.77 -3.04 15.96
N SER A 214 18.43 -3.34 14.72
CA SER A 214 19.34 -3.25 13.57
C SER A 214 18.65 -2.48 12.46
N THR A 215 19.22 -1.35 12.08
CA THR A 215 18.63 -0.43 11.09
C THR A 215 19.64 -0.11 10.01
N LEU A 216 19.22 -0.26 8.75
CA LEU A 216 19.88 0.26 7.57
C LEU A 216 18.99 1.33 6.95
N ILE A 217 19.57 2.49 6.66
CA ILE A 217 18.97 3.56 5.86
C ILE A 217 19.99 3.94 4.80
N ASP A 218 19.60 3.86 3.53
CA ASP A 218 20.46 4.14 2.37
C ASP A 218 19.71 4.99 1.33
N TYR A 219 20.44 5.76 0.52
CA TYR A 219 19.93 6.80 -0.39
C TYR A 219 20.62 6.82 -1.74
#